data_AF-A0A871BNA0-F1
#
_entry.id   AF-A0A871BNA0-F1
#
_cell.length_a   1.000
_cell.length_b   1.000
_cell.length_c   1.000
_cell.angle_alpha   90.00
_cell.angle_beta   90.00
_cell.angle_gamma   90.00
#
_symmetry.space_group_name_H-M   'P 1'
#
loop_
_entity.id
_entity.type
_entity.pdbx_description
1 polymer ?
#
loop_
_entity_poly.entity_id
_entity_poly.type
_entity_poly.pdbx_seq_one_letter_code
_entity_poly.pdbx_strand_id
1 'polypeptide(L)'
;MVWEHLDESAFDGPEYTNVSQGWKNDETDAEVTIFRVQGTGLEEVTECEWAVQHPDFEDKNTHFFDSEDDAENFAQEYIEEHPAPEPVY
;
A
#
# COMPACT_ATOMS: atom_id res chain seq x y z
N MET A 1 -15.36 -4.64 -9.34
CA MET A 1 -14.38 -4.36 -8.26
C MET A 1 -13.19 -5.25 -8.51
N VAL A 2 -12.10 -4.75 -9.06
CA VAL A 2 -10.87 -5.55 -9.09
C VAL A 2 -9.72 -4.63 -8.71
N TRP A 3 -9.51 -4.51 -7.40
CA TRP A 3 -8.16 -4.28 -6.92
C TRP A 3 -7.36 -5.52 -7.35
N GLU A 4 -6.42 -5.32 -8.26
CA GLU A 4 -5.53 -6.37 -8.73
C GLU A 4 -4.39 -6.48 -7.74
N HIS A 5 -4.19 -7.68 -7.18
CA HIS A 5 -3.04 -7.95 -6.32
C HIS A 5 -1.79 -8.01 -7.18
N LEU A 6 -0.76 -7.27 -6.74
CA LEU A 6 0.52 -7.14 -7.39
C LEU A 6 1.61 -7.63 -6.43
N ASP A 7 2.36 -8.64 -6.84
CA ASP A 7 3.56 -9.10 -6.12
C ASP A 7 4.72 -8.10 -6.29
N GLU A 8 5.78 -8.22 -5.47
CA GLU A 8 7.02 -7.42 -5.57
C GLU A 8 7.54 -7.27 -7.01
N SER A 9 7.39 -8.31 -7.84
CA SER A 9 7.89 -8.33 -9.22
C SER A 9 7.11 -7.46 -10.19
N ALA A 10 5.91 -7.01 -9.82
CA ALA A 10 5.11 -6.10 -10.62
C ALA A 10 5.50 -4.63 -10.40
N PHE A 11 6.23 -4.34 -9.31
CA PHE A 11 6.69 -2.99 -8.99
C PHE A 11 8.13 -2.79 -9.49
N ASP A 12 8.27 -2.18 -10.67
CA ASP A 12 9.58 -1.87 -11.26
C ASP A 12 9.92 -0.39 -11.03
N GLY A 13 10.93 -0.12 -10.19
CA GLY A 13 11.41 1.24 -9.94
C GLY A 13 12.23 1.36 -8.67
N PRO A 14 13.14 2.35 -8.58
CA PRO A 14 13.98 2.56 -7.40
C PRO A 14 13.17 2.87 -6.14
N GLU A 15 11.98 3.45 -6.28
CA GLU A 15 11.05 3.74 -5.19
C GLU A 15 10.35 2.49 -4.61
N TYR A 16 10.31 1.38 -5.36
CA TYR A 16 9.68 0.13 -4.94
C TYR A 16 10.67 -0.92 -4.44
N THR A 17 11.94 -0.53 -4.23
CA THR A 17 13.04 -1.45 -3.84
C THR A 17 12.75 -2.25 -2.55
N ASN A 18 11.88 -1.74 -1.68
CA ASN A 18 11.53 -2.36 -0.40
C ASN A 18 10.08 -2.85 -0.35
N VAL A 19 9.37 -2.86 -1.48
CA VAL A 19 7.96 -3.26 -1.56
C VAL A 19 7.87 -4.78 -1.60
N SER A 20 7.07 -5.33 -0.68
CA SER A 20 6.79 -6.77 -0.62
C SER A 20 5.61 -7.12 -1.53
N GLN A 21 4.54 -6.32 -1.45
CA GLN A 21 3.32 -6.54 -2.23
C GLN A 21 2.46 -5.28 -2.28
N GLY A 22 1.43 -5.30 -3.11
CA GLY A 22 0.45 -4.23 -3.15
C GLY A 22 -0.78 -4.58 -3.97
N TRP A 23 -1.63 -3.58 -4.16
CA TRP A 23 -2.84 -3.65 -4.95
C TRP A 23 -2.95 -2.42 -5.82
N LYS A 24 -3.41 -2.62 -7.05
CA LYS A 24 -3.69 -1.55 -7.98
C LYS A 24 -5.15 -1.58 -8.42
N ASN A 25 -5.77 -0.41 -8.44
CA ASN A 25 -7.12 -0.23 -8.95
C ASN A 25 -7.07 0.16 -10.42
N ASP A 26 -7.54 -0.71 -11.32
CA ASP A 26 -7.54 -0.45 -12.77
C ASP A 26 -8.45 0.72 -13.17
N GLU A 27 -9.49 1.04 -12.37
CA GLU A 27 -10.45 2.09 -12.68
C GLU A 27 -9.99 3.48 -12.24
N THR A 28 -9.29 3.58 -11.11
CA THR A 28 -8.86 4.87 -10.52
C THR A 28 -7.35 5.11 -10.56
N ASP A 29 -6.56 4.13 -11.00
CA ASP A 29 -5.09 4.11 -10.90
C ASP A 29 -4.58 4.27 -9.45
N ALA A 30 -5.46 4.02 -8.47
CA ALA A 30 -5.12 4.02 -7.06
C ALA A 30 -4.20 2.84 -6.72
N GLU A 31 -3.17 3.07 -5.92
CA GLU A 31 -2.17 2.07 -5.53
C GLU A 31 -2.07 1.98 -4.01
N VAL A 32 -2.09 0.75 -3.51
CA VAL A 32 -1.85 0.42 -2.09
C VAL A 32 -0.61 -0.47 -2.05
N THR A 33 0.44 -0.08 -1.34
CA THR A 33 1.71 -0.82 -1.33
C THR A 33 2.19 -1.06 0.09
N ILE A 34 2.62 -2.29 0.36
CA ILE A 34 3.26 -2.73 1.60
C ILE A 34 4.75 -2.79 1.37
N PHE A 35 5.51 -2.09 2.19
CA PHE A 35 6.96 -2.04 2.07
C PHE A 35 7.67 -2.04 3.43
N ARG A 36 8.92 -2.50 3.41
CA ARG A 36 9.79 -2.43 4.58
C ARG A 36 10.33 -1.03 4.76
N VAL A 37 10.26 -0.54 5.98
CA VAL A 37 10.79 0.76 6.40
C VAL A 37 12.32 0.75 6.32
N GLN A 38 12.97 -0.39 6.58
CA GLN A 38 14.42 -0.52 6.52
C GLN A 38 14.99 -0.10 5.15
N GLY A 39 16.00 0.76 5.15
CA GLY A 39 16.60 1.29 3.93
C GLY A 39 15.77 2.39 3.26
N THR A 40 14.68 2.82 3.88
CA THR A 40 13.93 4.02 3.51
C THR A 40 14.27 5.16 4.47
N GLY A 41 14.09 6.41 4.05
CA GLY A 41 14.24 7.57 4.95
C GLY A 41 13.23 7.61 6.11
N LEU A 42 12.34 6.63 6.22
CA LEU A 42 11.30 6.57 7.25
C LEU A 42 11.80 5.95 8.57
N GLU A 43 12.98 5.32 8.58
CA GLU A 43 13.63 4.82 9.81
C GLU A 43 13.90 5.94 10.84
N GLU A 44 13.93 7.20 10.40
CA GLU A 44 14.11 8.38 11.28
C GLU A 44 12.79 8.84 11.93
N VAL A 45 11.64 8.38 11.43
CA VAL A 45 10.31 8.85 11.86
C VAL A 45 9.46 7.76 12.52
N THR A 46 9.84 6.49 12.39
CA THR A 46 9.14 5.36 13.01
C THR A 46 10.12 4.30 13.50
N GLU A 47 9.72 3.53 14.52
CA GLU A 47 10.43 2.35 15.00
C GLU A 47 9.88 1.04 14.38
N CYS A 48 8.82 1.14 13.58
CA CYS A 48 8.16 0.02 12.94
C CYS A 48 8.97 -0.53 11.76
N GLU A 49 8.83 -1.83 11.48
CA GLU A 49 9.54 -2.52 10.40
C GLU A 49 8.81 -2.39 9.05
N TRP A 50 7.48 -2.25 9.08
CA TRP A 50 6.61 -2.27 7.91
C TRP A 50 5.80 -0.99 7.77
N ALA A 51 5.45 -0.64 6.55
CA ALA A 51 4.58 0.47 6.24
C ALA A 51 3.64 0.14 5.08
N VAL A 52 2.42 0.67 5.15
CA VAL A 52 1.42 0.63 4.08
C VAL A 52 1.24 2.04 3.57
N GLN A 53 1.44 2.24 2.27
CA GLN A 53 1.06 3.47 1.60
C GLN A 53 -0.19 3.23 0.77
N HIS A 54 -1.17 4.13 0.87
CA HIS A 54 -2.43 4.06 0.13
C HIS A 54 -2.81 5.48 -0.35
N PRO A 55 -3.72 5.66 -1.32
CA PRO A 55 -3.92 6.94 -1.99
C PRO A 55 -4.87 7.90 -1.24
N ASP A 56 -5.16 7.66 0.03
CA ASP A 56 -6.10 8.50 0.78
C ASP A 56 -5.51 9.89 1.04
N PHE A 57 -6.29 10.92 0.74
CA PHE A 57 -5.84 12.31 0.67
C PHE A 57 -5.90 13.05 2.02
N GLU A 58 -6.43 12.43 3.07
CA GLU A 58 -6.51 13.05 4.40
C GLU A 58 -5.25 12.78 5.24
N ASP A 59 -4.26 13.68 5.09
CA ASP A 59 -3.10 13.98 5.96
C ASP A 59 -2.10 12.85 6.32
N LYS A 60 -2.43 11.56 6.18
CA LYS A 60 -1.50 10.44 6.40
C LYS A 60 -1.82 9.26 5.48
N ASN A 61 -1.27 9.33 4.28
CA ASN A 61 -1.33 8.27 3.28
C ASN A 61 -0.34 7.12 3.55
N THR A 62 0.29 7.09 4.73
CA THR A 62 1.28 6.09 5.12
C THR A 62 1.08 5.68 6.57
N HIS A 63 0.86 4.39 6.79
CA HIS A 63 0.62 3.77 8.08
C HIS A 63 1.78 2.83 8.41
N PHE A 64 2.19 2.78 9.68
CA PHE A 64 3.36 2.01 10.13
C PHE A 64 2.93 0.85 11.03
N PHE A 65 3.58 -0.29 10.84
CA PHE A 65 3.25 -1.55 11.50
C PHE A 65 4.50 -2.32 11.91
N ASP A 66 4.45 -2.98 13.06
CA ASP A 66 5.56 -3.80 13.55
C ASP A 66 5.69 -5.14 12.79
N SER A 67 4.61 -5.61 12.17
CA SER A 67 4.54 -6.89 11.46
C SER A 67 3.97 -6.74 10.05
N GLU A 68 4.41 -7.60 9.13
CA GLU A 68 3.85 -7.69 7.77
C GLU A 68 2.36 -8.06 7.81
N ASP A 69 1.97 -9.01 8.67
CA ASP A 69 0.58 -9.50 8.79
C ASP A 69 -0.40 -8.37 9.17
N ASP A 70 -0.01 -7.47 10.08
CA ASP A 70 -0.81 -6.29 10.43
C ASP A 70 -0.91 -5.30 9.25
N ALA A 71 0.18 -5.11 8.50
CA ALA A 71 0.19 -4.27 7.32
C ALA A 71 -0.69 -4.85 6.19
N GLU A 72 -0.64 -6.16 5.99
CA GLU A 72 -1.49 -6.90 5.04
C GLU A 72 -2.96 -6.78 5.39
N ASN A 73 -3.30 -7.00 6.67
CA ASN A 73 -4.66 -6.88 7.14
C ASN A 73 -5.20 -5.46 6.93
N PHE A 74 -4.43 -4.43 7.28
CA PHE A 74 -4.83 -3.04 7.04
C PHE A 74 -5.03 -2.73 5.54
N ALA A 75 -4.12 -3.21 4.68
CA ALA A 75 -4.25 -3.02 3.25
C ALA A 75 -5.49 -3.74 2.68
N GLN A 76 -5.79 -4.94 3.18
CA GLN A 76 -7.00 -5.69 2.82
C GLN A 76 -8.27 -4.96 3.28
N GLU A 77 -8.33 -4.50 4.54
CA GLU A 77 -9.46 -3.71 5.04
C GLU A 77 -9.67 -2.46 4.18
N TYR A 78 -8.59 -1.75 3.82
CA TYR A 78 -8.67 -0.56 2.97
C TYR A 78 -9.30 -0.84 1.60
N ILE A 79 -8.85 -1.88 0.88
CA ILE A 79 -9.38 -2.21 -0.44
C ILE A 79 -10.83 -2.75 -0.39
N GLU A 80 -11.24 -3.32 0.75
CA GLU A 80 -12.62 -3.75 1.02
C GLU A 80 -13.54 -2.56 1.34
N GLU A 81 -13.07 -1.56 2.11
CA GLU A 81 -13.82 -0.35 2.47
C GLU A 81 -13.85 0.70 1.36
N HIS A 82 -12.84 0.71 0.48
CA HIS A 82 -12.72 1.61 -0.67
C HIS A 82 -12.83 0.85 -2.00
N PRO A 83 -13.98 0.22 -2.29
CA PRO A 83 -14.23 -0.32 -3.61
C PRO A 83 -14.29 0.83 -4.64
N ALA A 84 -13.80 0.57 -5.85
CA ALA A 84 -13.86 1.54 -6.96
C ALA A 84 -15.26 2.18 -7.04
N PRO A 85 -15.37 3.51 -7.28
CA PRO A 85 -16.67 4.14 -7.47
C PRO A 85 -17.42 3.40 -8.59
N GLU A 86 -18.70 3.09 -8.38
CA GLU A 86 -19.49 2.39 -9.39
C GLU A 86 -19.35 3.10 -10.75
N PRO A 87 -19.04 2.37 -11.84
CA PRO A 87 -18.94 3.00 -13.15
C PRO A 87 -20.28 3.65 -13.48
N VAL A 88 -20.26 4.97 -13.67
CA VAL A 88 -21.43 5.72 -14.10
C VAL A 88 -21.65 5.40 -15.58
N TYR A 89 -22.55 4.46 -15.85
CA TYR A 89 -23.00 4.09 -17.20
C TYR A 89 -23.86 5.18 -17.86
#